data_AF-A0A646III3-F1
#
_entry.id   AF-A0A646III3-F1
#
_cell.length_a   1.000
_cell.length_b   1.000
_cell.length_c   1.000
_cell.angle_alpha   90.00
_cell.angle_beta   90.00
_cell.angle_gamma   90.00
#
_symmetry.space_group_name_H-M   'P 1'
#
loop_
_entity.id
_entity.type
_entity.pdbx_description
1 polymer ?
#
loop_
_entity_poly.entity_id
_entity_poly.type
_entity_poly.pdbx_seq_one_letter_code
_entity_poly.pdbx_strand_id
1 'polypeptide(L)'
;KYLEERGFGVRAKQQAYTINENLLGLTMSGGEIDRWEAPGEGARGWCAPRSEWPEQALTVTLKFVEGEAVELDGKALPGDQILAQLNKLFAPYGVGRGVYTGDTVIGLKGRIVFEAPGLVSLLAAHRAL
;
A
#
# COMPACT_ATOMS: atom_id res chain seq x y z
N LYS A 1 6.92 -4.70 28.25
CA LYS A 1 7.04 -4.75 29.73
C LYS A 1 5.71 -4.49 30.45
N TYR A 2 5.19 -3.25 30.53
CA TYR A 2 3.95 -2.94 31.30
C TYR A 2 2.72 -3.80 30.92
N LEU A 3 2.51 -4.04 29.62
CA LEU A 3 1.41 -4.86 29.10
C LEU A 3 1.65 -6.36 29.30
N GLU A 4 2.87 -6.83 29.05
CA GLU A 4 3.28 -8.23 29.23
C GLU A 4 3.18 -8.66 30.70
N GLU A 5 3.57 -7.79 31.63
CA GLU A 5 3.41 -7.99 33.08
C GLU A 5 1.93 -8.13 33.50
N ARG A 6 1.00 -7.69 32.66
CA ARG A 6 -0.46 -7.82 32.86
C ARG A 6 -1.08 -8.93 32.00
N GLY A 7 -0.26 -9.79 31.40
CA GLY A 7 -0.71 -10.94 30.62
C GLY A 7 -1.15 -10.60 29.19
N PHE A 8 -0.90 -9.39 28.70
CA PHE A 8 -1.19 -9.01 27.32
C PHE A 8 0.03 -9.24 26.41
N GLY A 9 -0.15 -10.00 25.33
CA GLY A 9 0.88 -10.19 24.31
C GLY A 9 1.04 -8.97 23.41
N VAL A 10 2.29 -8.60 23.11
CA VAL A 10 2.63 -7.52 22.16
C VAL A 10 3.31 -8.14 20.94
N ARG A 11 2.87 -7.80 19.73
CA ARG A 11 3.46 -8.36 18.50
C ARG A 11 4.80 -7.71 18.20
N ALA A 12 5.83 -8.50 17.91
CA ALA A 12 7.17 -8.01 17.58
C ALA A 12 7.20 -7.02 16.38
N LYS A 13 6.36 -7.22 15.36
CA LYS A 13 6.30 -6.31 14.19
C LYS A 13 5.88 -4.87 14.58
N GLN A 14 4.99 -4.75 15.58
CA GLN A 14 4.55 -3.45 16.11
C GLN A 14 5.62 -2.77 16.99
N GLN A 15 6.68 -3.49 17.37
CA GLN A 15 7.81 -2.94 18.10
C GLN A 15 8.87 -2.36 17.15
N ALA A 16 8.94 -2.85 15.90
CA ALA A 16 9.94 -2.43 14.92
C ALA A 16 9.46 -1.32 13.98
N TYR A 17 8.17 -1.33 13.61
CA TYR A 17 7.60 -0.40 12.64
C TYR A 17 6.35 0.29 13.18
N THR A 18 6.20 1.56 12.82
CA THR A 18 4.91 2.25 12.87
C THR A 18 4.18 1.95 11.57
N ILE A 19 3.00 1.34 11.65
CA ILE A 19 2.21 0.93 10.49
C ILE A 19 0.86 1.63 10.54
N ASN A 20 0.50 2.32 9.47
CA ASN A 20 -0.83 2.87 9.24
C ASN A 20 -1.41 2.21 7.99
N GLU A 21 -2.61 1.67 8.11
CA GLU A 21 -3.26 0.87 7.08
C GLU A 21 -4.75 1.18 7.05
N ASN A 22 -5.27 1.43 5.84
CA ASN A 22 -6.69 1.54 5.57
C ASN A 22 -6.96 1.15 4.09
N LEU A 23 -8.18 1.32 3.59
CA LEU A 23 -8.52 0.94 2.22
C LEU A 23 -7.64 1.61 1.14
N LEU A 24 -7.15 2.83 1.38
CA LEU A 24 -6.35 3.59 0.42
C LEU A 24 -4.94 3.01 0.25
N GLY A 25 -4.44 2.30 1.26
CA GLY A 25 -3.07 1.79 1.26
C GLY A 25 -2.51 1.61 2.66
N LEU A 26 -1.22 1.28 2.67
CA LEU A 26 -0.43 1.06 3.86
C LEU A 26 0.83 1.93 3.82
N THR A 27 1.21 2.48 4.96
CA THR A 27 2.48 3.18 5.15
C THR A 27 3.25 2.60 6.33
N MET A 28 4.57 2.50 6.21
CA MET A 28 5.46 2.02 7.26
C MET A 28 6.63 3.00 7.45
N SER A 29 6.98 3.26 8.71
CA SER A 29 8.20 3.95 9.13
C SER A 29 8.83 3.24 10.33
N GLY A 30 9.97 3.72 10.81
CA GLY A 30 10.72 3.08 11.88
C GLY A 30 11.82 2.16 11.37
N GLY A 31 12.60 1.63 12.31
CA GLY A 31 13.68 0.69 12.01
C GLY A 31 14.69 1.22 10.99
N GLU A 32 14.98 0.41 9.98
CA GLU A 32 15.89 0.72 8.88
C GLU A 32 15.41 1.90 8.01
N ILE A 33 14.10 2.16 7.96
CA ILE A 33 13.52 3.24 7.14
C ILE A 33 13.97 4.59 7.70
N ASP A 34 13.89 4.77 9.03
CA ASP A 34 14.26 6.02 9.71
C ASP A 34 15.78 6.20 9.79
N ARG A 35 16.55 5.10 9.73
CA ARG A 35 18.03 5.12 9.59
C ARG A 35 18.50 5.33 8.16
N TRP A 36 17.58 5.54 7.21
CA TRP A 36 17.85 5.77 5.81
C TRP A 36 18.50 4.60 5.07
N GLU A 37 18.39 3.40 5.62
CA GLU A 37 18.85 2.16 5.00
C GLU A 37 17.84 1.68 3.95
N ALA A 38 18.21 0.64 3.17
CA ALA A 38 17.28 0.00 2.26
C ALA A 38 16.22 -0.77 3.06
N PRO A 39 14.90 -0.58 2.79
CA PRO A 39 13.87 -1.32 3.51
C PRO A 39 14.00 -2.83 3.33
N GLY A 40 13.99 -3.57 4.44
CA GLY A 40 14.09 -5.03 4.43
C GLY A 40 12.75 -5.71 4.15
N GLU A 41 12.74 -7.05 4.27
CA GLU A 41 11.51 -7.85 4.11
C GLU A 41 10.43 -7.50 5.14
N GLY A 42 10.84 -7.11 6.36
CA GLY A 42 9.95 -6.68 7.42
C GLY A 42 9.14 -5.42 7.09
N ALA A 43 9.67 -4.56 6.23
CA ALA A 43 9.06 -3.31 5.75
C ALA A 43 8.12 -3.54 4.55
N ARG A 44 7.28 -4.57 4.62
CA ARG A 44 6.29 -4.96 3.59
C ARG A 44 4.95 -5.33 4.23
N GLY A 45 3.87 -4.98 3.54
CA GLY A 45 2.49 -5.23 3.96
C GLY A 45 1.73 -6.15 3.00
N TRP A 46 1.36 -5.61 1.85
CA TRP A 46 0.49 -6.16 0.81
C TRP A 46 1.26 -6.54 -0.45
N CYS A 47 2.13 -5.66 -0.94
CA CYS A 47 2.75 -5.82 -2.25
C CYS A 47 3.78 -6.95 -2.24
N ALA A 48 3.73 -7.90 -3.16
CA ALA A 48 4.68 -9.02 -3.22
C ALA A 48 6.09 -8.58 -3.66
N PRO A 49 7.17 -9.26 -3.22
CA PRO A 49 8.51 -9.05 -3.74
C PRO A 49 8.62 -9.51 -5.20
N ARG A 50 9.58 -8.94 -5.93
CA ARG A 50 9.79 -9.20 -7.37
C ARG A 50 9.90 -10.70 -7.71
N SER A 51 10.51 -11.48 -6.82
CA SER A 51 10.69 -12.93 -6.94
C SER A 51 9.39 -13.73 -6.88
N GLU A 52 8.30 -13.15 -6.39
CA GLU A 52 6.99 -13.79 -6.22
C GLU A 52 5.93 -13.24 -7.19
N TRP A 53 6.29 -12.32 -8.09
CA TRP A 53 5.32 -11.76 -9.02
C TRP A 53 4.82 -12.82 -10.00
N PRO A 54 3.51 -12.88 -10.29
CA PRO A 54 3.00 -13.77 -11.31
C PRO A 54 3.63 -13.49 -12.68
N GLU A 55 3.86 -14.55 -13.46
CA GLU A 55 4.39 -14.43 -14.83
C GLU A 55 3.31 -13.99 -15.81
N GLN A 56 2.06 -14.39 -15.59
CA GLN A 56 0.94 -14.05 -16.47
C GLN A 56 0.58 -12.57 -16.30
N ALA A 57 0.49 -11.88 -17.44
CA ALA A 57 0.02 -10.50 -17.47
C ALA A 57 -1.41 -10.40 -16.93
N LEU A 58 -1.62 -9.47 -16.00
CA LEU A 58 -2.94 -9.07 -15.53
C LEU A 58 -3.48 -7.96 -16.43
N THR A 59 -4.70 -8.11 -16.92
CA THR A 59 -5.45 -7.06 -17.60
C THR A 59 -6.73 -6.80 -16.83
N VAL A 60 -7.03 -5.51 -16.63
CA VAL A 60 -8.22 -5.03 -15.92
C VAL A 60 -8.79 -3.87 -16.72
N THR A 61 -10.10 -3.84 -16.90
CA THR A 61 -10.82 -2.77 -17.60
C THR A 61 -11.58 -1.93 -16.60
N LEU A 62 -11.39 -0.61 -16.65
CA LEU A 62 -12.14 0.35 -15.84
C LEU A 62 -13.01 1.21 -16.76
N LYS A 63 -14.26 1.43 -16.36
CA LYS A 63 -15.12 2.43 -16.98
C LYS A 63 -15.21 3.64 -16.08
N PHE A 64 -15.05 4.82 -16.69
CA PHE A 64 -15.21 6.09 -16.02
C PHE A 64 -16.41 6.85 -16.57
N VAL A 65 -17.09 7.58 -15.69
CA VAL A 65 -18.14 8.55 -16.03
C VAL A 65 -17.82 9.83 -15.27
N GLU A 66 -17.63 10.93 -16.00
CA GLU A 66 -17.29 12.25 -15.41
C GLU A 66 -16.07 12.24 -14.47
N GLY A 67 -15.10 11.36 -14.76
CA GLY A 67 -13.87 11.19 -13.96
C GLY A 67 -13.99 10.19 -12.81
N GLU A 68 -15.19 9.66 -12.53
CA GLU A 68 -15.40 8.65 -11.50
C GLU A 68 -15.38 7.23 -12.08
N ALA A 69 -14.62 6.32 -11.45
CA ALA A 69 -14.64 4.90 -11.82
C ALA A 69 -15.94 4.26 -11.33
N VAL A 70 -16.73 3.71 -12.27
CA VAL A 70 -18.08 3.15 -11.99
C VAL A 70 -18.21 1.67 -12.29
N GLU A 71 -17.32 1.10 -13.11
CA GLU A 71 -17.30 -0.33 -13.42
C GLU A 71 -15.88 -0.89 -13.45
N LEU A 72 -15.74 -2.15 -13.05
CA LEU A 72 -14.51 -2.95 -13.11
C LEU A 72 -14.81 -4.24 -13.88
N ASP A 73 -14.08 -4.51 -14.97
CA ASP A 73 -14.28 -5.66 -15.86
C ASP A 73 -15.74 -5.85 -16.28
N GLY A 74 -16.41 -4.75 -16.64
CA GLY A 74 -17.81 -4.72 -17.08
C GLY A 74 -18.84 -4.91 -15.97
N LYS A 75 -18.42 -4.90 -14.69
CA LYS A 75 -19.33 -5.00 -13.54
C LYS A 75 -19.42 -3.66 -12.82
N ALA A 76 -20.63 -3.13 -12.70
CA ALA A 76 -20.91 -1.95 -11.90
C ALA A 76 -20.67 -2.23 -10.42
N LEU A 77 -19.85 -1.38 -9.79
CA LEU A 77 -19.43 -1.51 -8.40
C LEU A 77 -19.28 -0.12 -7.77
N PRO A 78 -19.53 0.02 -6.46
CA PRO A 78 -19.21 1.26 -5.75
C PRO A 78 -17.68 1.43 -5.65
N GLY A 79 -17.24 2.69 -5.55
CA GLY A 79 -15.82 3.06 -5.64
C GLY A 79 -14.92 2.40 -4.59
N ASP A 80 -15.42 2.18 -3.38
CA ASP A 80 -14.70 1.47 -2.31
C ASP A 80 -14.44 -0.01 -2.69
N GLN A 81 -15.40 -0.66 -3.33
CA GLN A 81 -15.25 -2.04 -3.81
C GLN A 81 -14.33 -2.12 -5.03
N ILE A 82 -14.38 -1.15 -5.94
CA ILE A 82 -13.43 -1.06 -7.05
C ILE A 82 -12.01 -0.92 -6.48
N LEU A 83 -11.80 0.01 -5.56
CA LEU A 83 -10.50 0.23 -4.95
C LEU A 83 -9.99 -1.01 -4.20
N ALA A 84 -10.85 -1.67 -3.41
CA ALA A 84 -10.51 -2.91 -2.71
C ALA A 84 -10.10 -4.04 -3.67
N GLN A 85 -10.82 -4.20 -4.78
CA GLN A 85 -10.51 -5.21 -5.79
C GLN A 85 -9.20 -4.90 -6.51
N LEU A 86 -8.97 -3.65 -6.89
CA LEU A 86 -7.70 -3.23 -7.49
C LEU A 86 -6.52 -3.44 -6.53
N ASN A 87 -6.68 -3.15 -5.23
CA ASN A 87 -5.65 -3.46 -4.24
C ASN A 87 -5.30 -4.95 -4.26
N LYS A 88 -6.32 -5.82 -4.20
CA LYS A 88 -6.13 -7.27 -4.19
C LYS A 88 -5.48 -7.80 -5.48
N LEU A 89 -5.89 -7.28 -6.64
CA LEU A 89 -5.41 -7.73 -7.94
C LEU A 89 -3.97 -7.30 -8.21
N PHE A 90 -3.61 -6.07 -7.86
CA PHE A 90 -2.33 -5.47 -8.25
C PHE A 90 -1.23 -5.60 -7.18
N ALA A 91 -1.57 -5.86 -5.91
CA ALA A 91 -0.58 -6.10 -4.86
C ALA A 91 0.37 -7.29 -5.16
N PRO A 92 -0.10 -8.46 -5.65
CA PRO A 92 0.79 -9.57 -6.04
C PRO A 92 1.80 -9.22 -7.14
N TYR A 93 1.53 -8.18 -7.93
CA TYR A 93 2.43 -7.69 -8.98
C TYR A 93 3.37 -6.57 -8.48
N GLY A 94 3.36 -6.28 -7.18
CA GLY A 94 4.19 -5.25 -6.56
C GLY A 94 3.83 -3.80 -6.93
N VAL A 95 2.70 -3.59 -7.60
CA VAL A 95 2.26 -2.28 -8.07
C VAL A 95 1.95 -1.36 -6.89
N GLY A 96 2.34 -0.10 -7.02
CA GLY A 96 2.05 0.95 -6.05
C GLY A 96 2.87 0.89 -4.76
N ARG A 97 3.92 0.06 -4.70
CA ARG A 97 4.93 0.11 -3.64
C ARG A 97 6.00 1.15 -3.95
N GLY A 98 6.38 1.94 -2.96
CA GLY A 98 7.46 2.92 -3.09
C GLY A 98 8.03 3.38 -1.75
N VAL A 99 9.05 4.22 -1.84
CA VAL A 99 9.63 4.94 -0.70
C VAL A 99 9.45 6.43 -0.96
N TYR A 100 8.97 7.16 0.03
CA TYR A 100 8.82 8.60 -0.03
C TYR A 100 9.69 9.24 1.05
N THR A 101 10.36 10.34 0.67
CA THR A 101 11.08 11.21 1.59
C THR A 101 10.52 12.61 1.43
N GLY A 102 10.17 13.26 2.54
CA GLY A 102 9.57 14.59 2.52
C GLY A 102 9.69 15.32 3.84
N ASP A 103 9.19 16.55 3.83
CA ASP A 103 9.06 17.37 5.04
C ASP A 103 7.79 17.01 5.80
N THR A 104 7.93 16.86 7.11
CA THR A 104 6.80 16.74 8.03
C THR A 104 6.32 18.13 8.43
N VAL A 105 5.06 18.24 8.86
CA VAL A 105 4.46 19.51 9.29
C VAL A 105 5.18 20.16 10.48
N ILE A 106 5.96 19.39 11.25
CA ILE A 106 6.77 19.87 12.38
C ILE A 106 8.21 20.26 11.97
N GLY A 107 8.53 20.28 10.67
CA GLY A 107 9.82 20.74 10.16
C GLY A 107 10.94 19.70 10.16
N LEU A 108 10.62 18.42 10.38
CA LEU A 108 11.59 17.31 10.26
C LEU A 108 11.48 16.64 8.90
N LYS A 109 12.60 16.08 8.40
CA LYS A 109 12.55 15.14 7.28
C LYS A 109 12.01 13.80 7.76
N GLY A 110 11.02 13.27 7.04
CA GLY A 110 10.49 11.93 7.23
C GLY A 110 10.80 11.05 6.03
N ARG A 111 10.94 9.75 6.27
CA ARG A 111 11.06 8.73 5.24
C ARG A 111 10.06 7.61 5.54
N ILE A 112 9.31 7.19 4.54
CA ILE A 112 8.29 6.15 4.67
C ILE A 112 8.37 5.17 3.51
N VAL A 113 8.03 3.92 3.76
CA VAL A 113 7.56 2.99 2.73
C VAL A 113 6.05 3.18 2.59
N PHE A 114 5.54 3.14 1.38
CA PHE A 114 4.10 3.12 1.11
C PHE A 114 3.74 2.01 0.11
N GLU A 115 2.52 1.52 0.22
CA GLU A 115 1.92 0.54 -0.68
C GLU A 115 0.47 0.96 -0.95
N ALA A 116 0.19 1.37 -2.19
CA ALA A 116 -1.13 1.83 -2.62
C ALA A 116 -1.51 1.28 -4.01
N PRO A 117 -1.61 -0.06 -4.16
CA PRO A 117 -1.81 -0.71 -5.46
C PRO A 117 -3.04 -0.20 -6.20
N GLY A 118 -4.19 -0.13 -5.51
CA GLY A 118 -5.45 0.30 -6.10
C GLY A 118 -5.46 1.77 -6.50
N LEU A 119 -4.91 2.66 -5.65
CA LEU A 119 -4.81 4.09 -6.00
C LEU A 119 -3.88 4.34 -7.17
N VAL A 120 -2.74 3.65 -7.22
CA VAL A 120 -1.79 3.79 -8.33
C VAL A 120 -2.40 3.27 -9.64
N SER A 121 -3.12 2.15 -9.60
CA SER A 121 -3.85 1.64 -10.77
C SER A 121 -4.96 2.59 -11.23
N LEU A 122 -5.78 3.11 -10.31
CA LEU A 122 -6.82 4.10 -10.63
C LEU A 122 -6.23 5.38 -11.22
N LEU A 123 -5.16 5.91 -10.63
CA LEU A 123 -4.50 7.11 -11.11
C LEU A 123 -3.91 6.92 -12.51
N ALA A 124 -3.30 5.75 -12.77
CA ALA A 124 -2.78 5.41 -14.08
C ALA A 124 -3.89 5.35 -15.14
N ALA A 125 -5.01 4.70 -14.83
CA ALA A 125 -6.16 4.61 -15.73
C ALA A 125 -6.83 5.97 -15.96
N HIS A 126 -7.07 6.75 -14.91
CA HIS A 126 -7.69 8.07 -15.01
C HIS A 126 -6.85 9.06 -15.82
N ARG A 127 -5.51 9.00 -15.72
CA ARG A 127 -4.61 9.87 -16.51
C ARG A 127 -4.59 9.54 -18.00
N ALA A 128 -5.10 8.36 -18.41
CA ALA A 128 -5.13 7.92 -19.80
C ALA A 128 -6.44 8.29 -20.52
N LEU A 129 -7.42 8.86 -19.82
CA LEU A 129 -8.65 9.43 -20.38
C LEU A 129 -8.37 10.78 -21.06
#